data_AF-A0A058ZN47-F1
#
_entry.id   AF-A0A058ZN47-F1
#
_cell.length_a   1.000
_cell.length_b   1.000
_cell.length_c   1.000
_cell.angle_alpha   90.00
_cell.angle_beta   90.00
_cell.angle_gamma   90.00
#
_symmetry.space_group_name_H-M   'P 1'
#
loop_
_entity.id
_entity.type
_entity.pdbx_description
1 polymer ?
#
loop_
_entity_poly.entity_id
_entity_poly.type
_entity_poly.pdbx_seq_one_letter_code
_entity_poly.pdbx_strand_id
1 'polypeptide(L)'
;MRGLAAALALCATQAQALSCVPADPVASYVKARDSEEVYVVVRGSLSGRPDLPAPDLSDNAPESSLYTSHFQGYRIATNGFTVLFETRVEVTELCFAVWCAHVPDQDDAVMFLRQTETPAGWALIEGPCGGNVFSNPSDEMIKDLTRCARGGPCEPEFRR
;
A
#
# COMPACT_ATOMS: atom_id res chain seq x y z
N MET A 1 -38.40 -41.24 30.32
CA MET A 1 -37.30 -40.36 30.77
C MET A 1 -36.24 -40.35 29.68
N ARG A 2 -36.22 -39.29 28.86
CA ARG A 2 -35.32 -39.13 27.71
C ARG A 2 -34.07 -38.38 28.20
N GLY A 3 -32.94 -39.05 28.29
CA GLY A 3 -31.66 -38.44 28.65
C GLY A 3 -31.06 -37.70 27.47
N LEU A 4 -30.90 -36.38 27.59
CA LEU A 4 -30.07 -35.56 26.70
C LEU A 4 -28.60 -35.96 26.91
N ALA A 5 -27.92 -36.42 25.85
CA ALA A 5 -26.47 -36.44 25.80
C ALA A 5 -26.01 -35.26 24.94
N ALA A 6 -25.28 -34.35 25.58
CA ALA A 6 -24.83 -33.07 25.04
C ALA A 6 -23.81 -33.27 23.91
N ALA A 7 -24.14 -32.76 22.72
CA ALA A 7 -23.17 -32.58 21.63
C ALA A 7 -22.42 -31.27 21.89
N LEU A 8 -21.19 -31.36 22.41
CA LEU A 8 -20.26 -30.23 22.43
C LEU A 8 -19.84 -29.93 20.98
N ALA A 9 -20.51 -28.94 20.39
CA ALA A 9 -20.08 -28.34 19.14
C ALA A 9 -18.78 -27.56 19.37
N LEU A 10 -17.66 -28.10 18.89
CA LEU A 10 -16.42 -27.37 18.71
C LEU A 10 -16.67 -26.25 17.69
N CYS A 11 -16.94 -25.03 18.17
CA CYS A 11 -16.75 -23.84 17.36
C CYS A 11 -15.25 -23.65 17.15
N ALA A 12 -14.70 -24.31 16.13
CA ALA A 12 -13.42 -23.96 15.57
C ALA A 12 -13.55 -22.55 14.99
N THR A 13 -13.25 -21.53 15.79
CA THR A 13 -12.98 -20.19 15.28
C THR A 13 -11.77 -20.33 14.37
N GLN A 14 -11.99 -20.31 13.06
CA GLN A 14 -10.91 -20.23 12.10
C GLN A 14 -10.25 -18.87 12.32
N ALA A 15 -9.20 -18.85 13.12
CA ALA A 15 -8.19 -17.81 13.07
C ALA A 15 -7.49 -17.98 11.72
N GLN A 16 -8.13 -17.45 10.67
CA GLN A 16 -7.48 -17.20 9.39
C GLN A 16 -6.44 -16.11 9.69
N ALA A 17 -5.26 -16.51 10.15
CA ALA A 17 -4.12 -15.63 10.18
C ALA A 17 -3.87 -15.25 8.72
N LEU A 18 -4.25 -14.02 8.33
CA LEU A 18 -3.88 -13.49 7.02
C LEU A 18 -2.35 -13.33 7.03
N SER A 19 -1.64 -14.39 6.66
CA SER A 19 -0.24 -14.28 6.27
C SER A 19 -0.23 -13.55 4.94
N CYS A 20 -0.11 -12.22 4.96
CA CYS A 20 0.10 -11.47 3.74
C CYS A 20 1.36 -11.99 3.07
N VAL A 21 1.24 -12.38 1.81
CA VAL A 21 2.42 -12.59 0.96
C VAL A 21 3.04 -11.21 0.73
N PRO A 22 4.34 -11.02 0.95
CA PRO A 22 4.99 -9.75 0.67
C PRO A 22 4.71 -9.31 -0.76
N ALA A 23 4.27 -8.06 -0.94
CA ALA A 23 4.01 -7.51 -2.25
C ALA A 23 5.31 -7.48 -3.08
N ASP A 24 5.20 -7.77 -4.37
CA ASP A 24 6.27 -7.60 -5.33
C ASP A 24 6.15 -6.23 -6.01
N PRO A 25 7.22 -5.40 -6.02
CA PRO A 25 7.16 -4.05 -6.58
C PRO A 25 6.91 -4.03 -8.09
N VAL A 26 7.39 -5.03 -8.83
CA VAL A 26 7.16 -5.15 -10.27
C VAL A 26 5.70 -5.55 -10.54
N ALA A 27 5.11 -6.43 -9.71
CA ALA A 27 3.68 -6.72 -9.75
C ALA A 27 2.84 -5.47 -9.51
N SER A 28 3.19 -4.64 -8.52
CA SER A 28 2.52 -3.36 -8.28
C SER A 28 2.67 -2.41 -9.46
N TYR A 29 3.83 -2.36 -10.11
CA TYR A 29 4.03 -1.59 -11.33
C TYR A 29 3.15 -2.06 -12.49
N VAL A 30 3.12 -3.36 -12.75
CA VAL A 30 2.27 -3.96 -13.80
C VAL A 30 0.80 -3.65 -13.52
N LYS A 31 0.36 -3.84 -12.28
CA LYS A 31 -1.00 -3.49 -11.84
C LYS A 31 -1.33 -2.01 -12.08
N ALA A 32 -0.42 -1.11 -11.72
CA ALA A 32 -0.62 0.33 -11.91
C ALA A 32 -0.61 0.74 -13.38
N ARG A 33 0.26 0.13 -14.20
CA ARG A 33 0.36 0.38 -15.65
C ARG A 33 -0.87 -0.10 -16.41
N ASP A 34 -1.40 -1.27 -16.03
CA ASP A 34 -2.49 -1.95 -16.74
C ASP A 34 -3.87 -1.58 -16.15
N SER A 35 -3.91 -0.67 -15.18
CA SER A 35 -5.12 -0.15 -14.55
C SER A 35 -5.83 0.87 -15.46
N GLU A 36 -7.15 0.97 -15.33
CA GLU A 36 -7.96 2.04 -15.92
C GLU A 36 -7.70 3.40 -15.26
N GLU A 37 -7.32 3.39 -13.98
CA GLU A 37 -6.89 4.56 -13.22
C GLU A 37 -5.47 5.01 -13.60
N VAL A 38 -5.21 6.31 -13.53
CA VAL A 38 -3.89 6.88 -13.80
C VAL A 38 -3.02 6.81 -12.54
N TYR A 39 -1.82 6.24 -12.67
CA TYR A 39 -0.83 6.20 -11.60
C TYR A 39 0.46 6.91 -11.95
N VAL A 40 1.13 7.46 -10.92
CA VAL A 40 2.53 7.84 -10.96
C VAL A 40 3.30 7.05 -9.91
N VAL A 41 4.44 6.50 -10.32
CA VAL A 41 5.37 5.81 -9.40
C VAL A 41 6.43 6.81 -8.98
N VAL A 42 6.58 6.99 -7.68
CA VAL A 42 7.47 8.00 -7.09
C VAL A 42 8.42 7.38 -6.08
N ARG A 43 9.55 8.04 -5.83
CA ARG A 43 10.50 7.70 -4.79
C ARG A 43 10.86 8.94 -3.99
N GLY A 44 10.73 8.88 -2.67
CA GLY A 44 11.06 9.98 -1.78
C GLY A 44 10.39 9.83 -0.42
N SER A 45 10.13 10.96 0.22
CA SER A 45 9.61 11.04 1.58
C SER A 45 8.17 11.52 1.64
N LEU A 46 7.41 11.02 2.61
CA LEU A 46 6.15 11.63 3.06
C LEU A 46 6.36 12.36 4.38
N SER A 47 5.78 13.55 4.51
CA SER A 47 5.84 14.35 5.72
C SER A 47 4.50 14.98 6.08
N GLY A 48 4.37 15.41 7.33
CA GLY A 48 3.16 16.06 7.82
C GLY A 48 2.03 15.08 8.15
N ARG A 49 2.35 13.81 8.47
CA ARG A 49 1.39 12.88 9.07
C ARG A 49 0.84 13.52 10.37
N PRO A 50 -0.48 13.68 10.52
CA PRO A 50 -1.05 14.16 11.76
C PRO A 50 -0.96 13.08 12.86
N ASP A 51 -1.04 13.50 14.12
CA ASP A 51 -1.26 12.56 15.22
C ASP A 51 -2.67 11.98 15.07
N LEU A 52 -2.74 10.72 14.61
CA LEU A 52 -4.00 10.03 14.39
C LEU A 52 -4.40 9.32 15.67
N PRO A 53 -5.69 9.35 16.06
CA PRO A 53 -6.17 8.52 17.16
C PRO A 53 -5.86 7.06 16.84
N ALA A 54 -5.55 6.28 17.89
CA ALA A 54 -5.36 4.84 17.73
C ALA A 54 -6.60 4.24 17.03
N PRO A 55 -6.41 3.34 16.05
CA PRO A 55 -7.52 2.74 15.34
C PRO A 55 -8.44 2.07 16.36
N ASP A 56 -9.73 2.41 16.29
CA ASP A 56 -10.76 1.69 17.03
C ASP A 56 -10.75 0.24 16.50
N LEU A 57 -10.62 -0.74 17.39
CA LEU A 57 -10.59 -2.17 17.04
C LEU A 57 -11.91 -2.86 17.39
N SER A 58 -12.94 -2.09 17.74
CA SER A 58 -14.30 -2.59 17.94
C SER A 58 -15.01 -2.85 16.60
N ASP A 59 -16.13 -3.58 16.64
CA ASP A 59 -16.95 -3.83 15.44
C ASP A 59 -17.51 -2.55 14.77
N ASN A 60 -17.36 -1.37 15.40
CA ASN A 60 -17.78 -0.07 14.86
C ASN A 60 -16.59 0.79 14.38
N ALA A 61 -15.41 0.20 14.23
CA ALA A 61 -14.21 0.88 13.76
C ALA A 61 -14.41 1.57 12.40
N PRO A 62 -13.82 2.75 12.18
CA PRO A 62 -13.74 3.34 10.84
C PRO A 62 -13.05 2.38 9.87
N GLU A 63 -13.60 2.22 8.66
CA GLU A 63 -13.04 1.35 7.62
C GLU A 63 -11.68 1.84 7.08
N SER A 64 -11.26 3.05 7.45
CA SER A 64 -9.96 3.62 7.08
C SER A 64 -9.58 4.84 7.91
N SER A 65 -8.29 5.17 7.93
CA SER A 65 -7.76 6.46 8.36
C SER A 65 -7.42 7.32 7.13
N LEU A 66 -7.87 8.57 7.13
CA LEU A 66 -7.65 9.51 6.03
C LEU A 66 -6.94 10.77 6.52
N TYR A 67 -5.90 11.18 5.82
CA TYR A 67 -5.16 12.40 6.11
C TYR A 67 -4.44 12.93 4.88
N THR A 68 -3.97 14.17 4.95
CA THR A 68 -3.14 14.77 3.89
C THR A 68 -1.69 14.79 4.32
N SER A 69 -0.79 14.44 3.41
CA SER A 69 0.66 14.53 3.59
C SER A 69 1.31 15.26 2.42
N HIS A 70 2.58 15.63 2.61
CA HIS A 70 3.40 16.24 1.57
C HIS A 70 4.44 15.23 1.08
N PHE A 71 4.40 14.93 -0.21
CA PHE A 71 5.41 14.14 -0.89
C PHE A 71 6.50 15.05 -1.45
N GLN A 72 7.76 14.65 -1.23
CA GLN A 72 8.93 15.26 -1.85
C GLN A 72 9.86 14.18 -2.39
N GLY A 73 10.25 14.30 -3.66
CA GLY A 73 11.19 13.38 -4.28
C GLY A 73 11.12 13.41 -5.79
N TYR A 74 11.12 12.24 -6.41
CA TYR A 74 11.19 12.10 -7.86
C TYR A 74 10.17 11.08 -8.36
N ARG A 75 9.59 11.33 -9.53
CA ARG A 75 8.81 10.33 -10.25
C ARG A 75 9.68 9.51 -11.19
N ILE A 76 9.22 8.30 -11.48
CA ILE A 76 9.91 7.40 -12.40
C ILE A 76 9.87 7.95 -13.84
N ALA A 77 11.00 7.80 -14.53
CA ALA A 77 11.20 8.07 -15.94
C ALA A 77 12.01 6.92 -16.58
N THR A 78 12.27 7.00 -17.88
CA THR A 78 13.00 5.95 -18.61
C THR A 78 14.44 5.73 -18.14
N ASN A 79 15.03 6.72 -17.45
CA ASN A 79 16.36 6.66 -16.84
C ASN A 79 16.32 6.56 -15.30
N GLY A 80 15.15 6.26 -14.71
CA GLY A 80 14.96 6.06 -13.27
C GLY A 80 14.19 7.20 -12.60
N PHE A 81 14.27 7.29 -11.27
CA PHE A 81 13.63 8.33 -10.48
C PHE A 81 14.42 9.64 -10.56
N THR A 82 14.26 10.37 -11.67
CA THR A 82 15.09 11.54 -12.00
C THR A 82 14.30 12.82 -12.21
N VAL A 83 12.97 12.74 -12.38
CA VAL A 83 12.12 13.89 -12.62
C VAL A 83 11.54 14.36 -11.30
N LEU A 84 11.90 15.59 -10.88
CA LEU A 84 11.42 16.17 -9.63
C LEU A 84 9.89 16.13 -9.56
N PHE A 85 9.37 15.69 -8.41
CA PHE A 85 7.94 15.57 -8.18
C PHE A 85 7.65 15.91 -6.70
N GLU A 86 6.87 16.97 -6.50
CA GLU A 86 6.50 17.46 -5.17
C GLU A 86 5.01 17.78 -5.19
N THR A 87 4.24 17.23 -4.25
CA THR A 87 2.79 17.41 -4.23
C THR A 87 2.21 17.14 -2.85
N ARG A 88 0.99 17.62 -2.62
CA ARG A 88 0.13 17.05 -1.57
C ARG A 88 -0.40 15.71 -2.03
N VAL A 89 -0.54 14.80 -1.07
CA VAL A 89 -1.07 13.45 -1.28
C VAL A 89 -2.15 13.21 -0.23
N GLU A 90 -3.31 12.75 -0.67
CA GLU A 90 -4.34 12.21 0.22
C GLU A 90 -3.95 10.77 0.56
N VAL A 91 -3.69 10.48 1.82
CA VAL A 91 -3.32 9.15 2.29
C VAL A 91 -4.55 8.49 2.89
N THR A 92 -4.86 7.29 2.41
CA THR A 92 -5.88 6.39 2.95
C THR A 92 -5.22 5.11 3.45
N GLU A 93 -5.20 4.91 4.76
CA GLU A 93 -4.81 3.64 5.38
C GLU A 93 -6.08 2.80 5.57
N LEU A 94 -6.27 1.76 4.75
CA LEU A 94 -7.46 0.90 4.83
C LEU A 94 -7.38 -0.07 6.01
N CYS A 95 -8.50 -0.30 6.67
CA CYS A 95 -8.66 -1.25 7.75
C CYS A 95 -9.55 -2.42 7.33
N PHE A 96 -9.10 -3.63 7.62
CA PHE A 96 -9.87 -4.86 7.45
C PHE A 96 -10.00 -5.53 8.81
N ALA A 97 -11.20 -5.43 9.39
CA ALA A 97 -11.46 -5.80 10.77
C ALA A 97 -10.46 -5.11 11.73
N VAL A 98 -9.59 -5.87 12.38
CA VAL A 98 -8.61 -5.37 13.35
C VAL A 98 -7.24 -5.03 12.73
N TRP A 99 -7.09 -5.17 11.42
CA TRP A 99 -5.83 -4.91 10.71
C TRP A 99 -5.92 -3.68 9.83
N CYS A 100 -5.27 -2.61 10.27
CA CYS A 100 -5.11 -1.39 9.49
C CYS A 100 -3.77 -1.39 8.78
N ALA A 101 -3.76 -0.84 7.57
CA ALA A 101 -2.53 -0.43 6.92
C ALA A 101 -1.80 0.61 7.78
N HIS A 102 -0.49 0.68 7.61
CA HIS A 102 0.32 1.73 8.18
C HIS A 102 1.33 2.19 7.13
N VAL A 103 1.28 3.47 6.78
CA VAL A 103 2.27 4.16 5.96
C VAL A 103 3.26 4.82 6.92
N PRO A 104 4.42 4.19 7.18
CA PRO A 104 5.40 4.75 8.09
C PRO A 104 5.92 6.10 7.58
N ASP A 105 6.28 6.98 8.51
CA ASP A 105 7.09 8.15 8.18
C ASP A 105 8.48 7.64 7.77
N GLN A 106 8.82 7.81 6.49
CA GLN A 106 10.06 7.32 5.90
C GLN A 106 10.66 8.39 5.00
N ASP A 107 11.99 8.50 5.03
CA ASP A 107 12.72 9.44 4.18
C ASP A 107 12.95 8.89 2.76
N ASP A 108 12.85 7.56 2.57
CA ASP A 108 13.04 6.92 1.27
C ASP A 108 12.08 5.72 1.08
N ALA A 109 11.03 5.93 0.30
CA ALA A 109 10.13 4.87 -0.12
C ALA A 109 9.74 5.04 -1.59
N VAL A 110 9.53 3.90 -2.28
CA VAL A 110 8.80 3.88 -3.55
C VAL A 110 7.31 3.82 -3.26
N MET A 111 6.53 4.69 -3.89
CA MET A 111 5.08 4.79 -3.71
C MET A 111 4.34 4.79 -5.05
N PHE A 112 3.16 4.21 -5.06
CA PHE A 112 2.24 4.19 -6.21
C PHE A 112 1.08 5.14 -5.93
N LEU A 113 1.16 6.35 -6.49
CA LEU A 113 0.14 7.38 -6.28
C LEU A 113 -0.88 7.34 -7.41
N ARG A 114 -2.16 7.21 -7.06
CA ARG A 114 -3.27 7.29 -8.00
C ARG A 114 -3.67 8.74 -8.21
N GLN A 115 -3.93 9.14 -9.45
CA GLN A 115 -4.50 10.45 -9.73
C GLN A 115 -5.93 10.53 -9.18
N THR A 116 -6.30 11.70 -8.65
CA THR A 116 -7.66 11.97 -8.18
C THR A 116 -8.14 13.34 -8.67
N GLU A 117 -9.45 13.58 -8.59
CA GLU A 117 -10.06 14.87 -8.90
C GLU A 117 -10.05 15.85 -7.70
N THR A 118 -9.46 15.45 -6.58
CA THR A 118 -9.41 16.29 -5.37
C THR A 118 -8.40 17.43 -5.54
N PRO A 119 -8.44 18.47 -4.68
CA PRO A 119 -7.46 19.55 -4.72
C PRO A 119 -5.99 19.13 -4.47
N ALA A 120 -5.76 17.91 -3.97
CA ALA A 120 -4.42 17.33 -3.87
C ALA A 120 -3.97 16.70 -5.21
N GLY A 121 -4.91 16.21 -6.02
CA GLY A 121 -4.68 15.61 -7.34
C GLY A 121 -4.06 14.20 -7.31
N TRP A 122 -3.65 13.73 -6.13
CA TRP A 122 -2.98 12.45 -5.93
C TRP A 122 -3.39 11.81 -4.62
N ALA A 123 -3.61 10.51 -4.64
CA ALA A 123 -3.91 9.70 -3.46
C ALA A 123 -2.95 8.52 -3.34
N LEU A 124 -2.55 8.21 -2.11
CA LEU A 124 -1.89 6.98 -1.71
C LEU A 124 -2.89 6.15 -0.92
N ILE A 125 -3.24 4.96 -1.41
CA ILE A 125 -4.20 4.08 -0.75
C ILE A 125 -3.46 2.81 -0.36
N GLU A 126 -3.19 2.62 0.92
CA GLU A 126 -2.46 1.45 1.41
C GLU A 126 -3.43 0.48 2.09
N GLY A 127 -3.34 -0.80 1.73
CA GLY A 127 -4.04 -1.90 2.39
C GLY A 127 -3.20 -2.56 3.48
N PRO A 128 -3.77 -3.41 4.34
CA PRO A 128 -3.04 -4.07 5.43
C PRO A 128 -2.00 -5.08 4.93
N CYS A 129 -2.14 -5.59 3.70
CA CYS A 129 -1.09 -6.39 3.04
C CYS A 129 -0.12 -5.55 2.21
N GLY A 130 -0.30 -4.24 2.23
CA GLY A 130 0.49 -3.25 1.53
C GLY A 130 0.42 -3.33 0.01
N GLY A 131 1.51 -2.93 -0.64
CA GLY A 131 1.72 -3.04 -2.08
C GLY A 131 1.65 -1.73 -2.85
N ASN A 132 1.34 -0.61 -2.20
CA ASN A 132 1.53 0.72 -2.79
C ASN A 132 2.64 1.51 -2.11
N VAL A 133 3.21 1.02 -1.01
CA VAL A 133 4.41 1.59 -0.36
C VAL A 133 5.49 0.52 -0.18
N PHE A 134 6.70 0.82 -0.67
CA PHE A 134 7.89 0.00 -0.52
C PHE A 134 8.99 0.82 0.17
N SER A 135 9.13 0.65 1.48
CA SER A 135 10.13 1.38 2.29
C SER A 135 11.55 0.90 2.00
N ASN A 136 12.52 1.82 2.04
CA ASN A 136 13.95 1.55 1.87
C ASN A 136 14.23 0.67 0.63
N PRO A 137 13.83 1.12 -0.57
CA PRO A 137 13.92 0.33 -1.80
C PRO A 137 15.38 -0.04 -2.10
N SER A 138 15.63 -1.30 -2.43
CA SER A 138 16.96 -1.74 -2.85
C SER A 138 17.34 -1.18 -4.23
N ASP A 139 18.63 -1.10 -4.52
CA ASP A 139 19.11 -0.71 -5.85
C ASP A 139 18.60 -1.64 -6.96
N GLU A 140 18.38 -2.91 -6.63
CA GLU A 140 17.81 -3.90 -7.55
C GLU A 140 16.35 -3.59 -7.87
N MET A 141 15.53 -3.32 -6.85
CA MET A 141 14.15 -2.87 -7.03
C MET A 141 14.06 -1.62 -7.91
N ILE A 142 14.93 -0.64 -7.66
CA ILE A 142 14.97 0.60 -8.46
C ILE A 142 15.33 0.29 -9.92
N LYS A 143 16.31 -0.59 -10.16
CA LYS A 143 16.68 -1.02 -11.52
C LYS A 143 15.54 -1.74 -12.22
N ASP A 144 14.81 -2.59 -11.52
CA ASP A 144 13.69 -3.35 -12.08
C ASP A 144 12.52 -2.44 -12.47
N LEU A 145 12.13 -1.53 -11.58
CA LEU A 145 11.11 -0.53 -11.89
C LEU A 145 11.54 0.38 -13.04
N THR A 146 12.81 0.79 -13.08
CA THR A 146 13.36 1.59 -14.19
C THR A 146 13.32 0.81 -15.50
N ARG A 147 13.61 -0.50 -15.47
CA ARG A 147 13.52 -1.39 -16.63
C ARG A 147 12.08 -1.48 -17.14
N CYS A 148 11.10 -1.59 -16.24
CA CYS A 148 9.69 -1.52 -16.59
C CYS A 148 9.32 -0.18 -17.25
N ALA A 149 9.75 0.95 -16.67
CA ALA A 149 9.44 2.29 -17.15
C ALA A 149 9.98 2.60 -18.55
N ARG A 150 11.11 2.00 -18.95
CA ARG A 150 11.68 2.14 -20.30
C ARG A 150 11.12 1.15 -21.33
N GLY A 151 10.10 0.36 -20.98
CA GLY A 151 9.49 -0.64 -21.86
C GLY A 151 10.31 -1.93 -22.02
N GLY A 152 11.22 -2.23 -21.07
CA GLY A 152 11.90 -3.52 -21.02
C GLY A 152 11.06 -4.63 -20.37
N PRO A 153 11.63 -5.83 -20.18
CA PRO A 153 10.96 -6.92 -19.47
C PRO A 153 10.53 -6.49 -18.07
N CYS A 154 9.25 -6.71 -17.76
CA CYS A 154 8.59 -6.30 -16.53
C CYS A 154 7.80 -7.48 -15.97
N GLU A 155 8.55 -8.46 -15.45
CA GLU A 155 8.02 -9.73 -14.95
C GLU A 155 8.16 -9.78 -13.43
N PRO A 156 7.06 -9.95 -12.68
CA PRO A 156 7.11 -10.07 -11.23
C PRO A 156 7.89 -11.31 -10.77
N GLU A 157 8.72 -11.14 -9.76
CA GLU A 157 9.43 -12.25 -9.12
C GLU A 157 8.72 -12.65 -7.83
N PHE A 158 7.70 -13.50 -7.95
CA PHE A 158 7.06 -14.10 -6.77
C PHE A 158 8.04 -15.08 -6.12
N ARG A 159 8.86 -14.58 -5.18
CA ARG A 159 9.71 -15.44 -4.34
C ARG A 159 8.80 -16.36 -3.52
N ARG A 160 8.86 -17.67 -3.82
CA ARG A 160 8.25 -18.75 -3.04
C ARG A 160 9.07 -19.04 -1.79
#